data_AF-A0A4Q9GYJ4-F1
#
_entry.id   AF-A0A4Q9GYJ4-F1
#
_cell.length_a   1.000
_cell.length_b   1.000
_cell.length_c   1.000
_cell.angle_alpha   90.00
_cell.angle_beta   90.00
_cell.angle_gamma   90.00
#
_symmetry.space_group_name_H-M   'P 1'
#
loop_
_entity.id
_entity.type
_entity.pdbx_description
1 polymer ?
#
loop_
_entity_poly.entity_id
_entity_poly.type
_entity_poly.pdbx_seq_one_letter_code
_entity_poly.pdbx_strand_id
1 'polypeptide(L)'
;MSPKQQIIASWLLRRVLSRPCGIRIPRSGVAGEAVNCFVVAIDRGDEPYLIVQTLENGNLGCIQWDGQRYSIEKSFPLSSFKASDFQITHYYGLAEVRYGGLTDFMVDYHLGWPYLKIHAIQHFARFDQYLFNKKKLVAKARNDLLKILVNEALQGRTEHEPLDLMTALYSIRWYSHPEGQEVQQRLEFYLQSLTETGELRKAGHKYIVTGHALRALEEYEEQERKHTENVKMQRRTFWLAVVVAALTVVQAGLIKLPAILDFTQNVPNATKSSA
;
A
#
# COMPACT_ATOMS: atom_id res chain seq x y z
N MET A 1 -29.46 35.37 -19.45
CA MET A 1 -29.13 34.30 -20.43
C MET A 1 -29.83 34.54 -21.76
N SER A 2 -29.26 34.08 -22.88
CA SER A 2 -29.95 34.11 -24.19
C SER A 2 -31.15 33.14 -24.23
N PRO A 3 -32.15 33.32 -25.12
CA PRO A 3 -33.33 32.46 -25.18
C PRO A 3 -32.99 30.97 -25.36
N LYS A 4 -32.01 30.67 -26.23
CA LYS A 4 -31.51 29.30 -26.45
C LYS A 4 -30.87 28.71 -25.19
N GLN A 5 -30.09 29.51 -24.46
CA GLN A 5 -29.46 29.08 -23.21
C GLN A 5 -30.51 28.80 -22.11
N GLN A 6 -31.59 29.58 -22.05
CA GLN A 6 -32.66 29.36 -21.06
C GLN A 6 -33.39 28.03 -21.29
N ILE A 7 -33.64 27.65 -22.55
CA ILE A 7 -34.25 26.36 -22.90
C ILE A 7 -33.34 25.21 -22.45
N ILE A 8 -32.06 25.25 -22.79
CA ILE A 8 -31.09 24.21 -22.42
C ILE A 8 -30.96 24.11 -20.89
N ALA A 9 -30.86 25.25 -20.20
CA ALA A 9 -30.80 25.31 -18.75
C ALA A 9 -32.06 24.71 -18.10
N SER A 10 -33.24 25.05 -18.61
CA SER A 10 -34.50 24.51 -18.10
C SER A 10 -34.58 23.00 -18.25
N TRP A 11 -34.09 22.45 -19.37
CA TRP A 11 -34.05 21.02 -19.63
C TRP A 11 -33.06 20.30 -18.71
N LEU A 12 -31.85 20.83 -18.56
CA LEU A 12 -30.82 20.29 -17.66
C LEU A 12 -31.30 20.30 -16.20
N LEU A 13 -31.80 21.45 -15.74
CA LEU A 13 -32.29 21.60 -14.36
C LEU A 13 -33.45 20.65 -14.06
N ARG A 14 -34.40 20.45 -14.99
CA ARG A 14 -35.47 19.44 -14.80
C ARG A 14 -34.89 18.03 -14.60
N ARG A 15 -33.86 17.66 -15.35
CA ARG A 15 -33.22 16.35 -15.22
C ARG A 15 -32.51 16.20 -13.88
N VAL A 16 -31.78 17.23 -13.44
CA VAL A 16 -31.05 17.23 -12.17
C VAL A 16 -32.02 17.23 -10.98
N LEU A 17 -33.04 18.08 -11.02
CA LEU A 17 -34.07 18.20 -9.97
C LEU A 17 -35.03 17.01 -9.90
N SER A 18 -35.03 16.11 -10.90
CA SER A 18 -35.79 14.85 -10.83
C SER A 18 -35.22 13.84 -9.82
N ARG A 19 -33.99 14.06 -9.34
CA ARG A 19 -33.30 13.23 -8.34
C ARG A 19 -32.76 14.10 -7.20
N PRO A 20 -33.64 14.75 -6.42
CA PRO A 20 -33.20 15.62 -5.35
C PRO A 20 -32.58 14.80 -4.22
N CYS A 21 -31.60 15.38 -3.53
CA CYS A 21 -31.10 14.80 -2.30
C CYS A 21 -32.10 14.97 -1.15
N GLY A 22 -32.16 13.99 -0.25
CA GLY A 22 -32.89 14.11 1.00
C GLY A 22 -32.21 15.07 1.99
N ILE A 23 -32.90 15.39 3.08
CA ILE A 23 -32.43 16.30 4.14
C ILE A 23 -31.09 15.85 4.74
N ARG A 24 -30.85 14.53 4.80
CA ARG A 24 -29.60 13.94 5.27
C ARG A 24 -29.05 12.99 4.20
N ILE A 25 -27.82 13.25 3.77
CA ILE A 25 -27.14 12.43 2.76
C ILE A 25 -26.20 11.47 3.51
N PRO A 26 -26.45 10.15 3.50
CA PRO A 26 -25.53 9.19 4.10
C PRO A 26 -24.20 9.21 3.34
N ARG A 27 -23.06 9.24 4.05
CA ARG A 27 -21.71 9.32 3.46
C ARG A 27 -20.82 8.12 3.80
N SER A 28 -21.38 7.07 4.39
CA SER A 28 -20.65 5.86 4.77
C SER A 28 -21.52 4.60 4.65
N GLY A 29 -20.85 3.45 4.53
CA GLY A 29 -21.48 2.14 4.43
C GLY A 29 -22.33 1.95 3.18
N VAL A 30 -23.15 0.89 3.19
CA VAL A 30 -24.02 0.50 2.07
C VAL A 30 -25.01 1.61 1.70
N ALA A 31 -25.52 2.34 2.70
CA ALA A 31 -26.42 3.47 2.49
C ALA A 31 -25.72 4.61 1.73
N GLY A 32 -24.44 4.89 2.02
CA GLY A 32 -23.64 5.89 1.31
C GLY A 32 -23.29 5.45 -0.11
N GLU A 33 -22.96 4.17 -0.32
CA GLU A 33 -22.66 3.62 -1.65
C GLU A 33 -23.86 3.66 -2.61
N ALA A 34 -25.08 3.58 -2.08
CA ALA A 34 -26.32 3.66 -2.86
C ALA A 34 -26.74 5.10 -3.23
N VAL A 35 -26.06 6.13 -2.72
CA VAL A 35 -26.43 7.53 -2.98
C VAL A 35 -26.26 7.88 -4.46
N ASN A 36 -27.31 8.41 -5.06
CA ASN A 36 -27.28 8.96 -6.42
C ASN A 36 -28.28 10.11 -6.52
N CYS A 37 -27.88 11.28 -6.05
CA CYS A 37 -28.76 12.45 -5.98
C CYS A 37 -27.99 13.74 -6.26
N PHE A 38 -28.72 14.77 -6.68
CA PHE A 38 -28.16 16.07 -7.02
C PHE A 38 -28.62 17.16 -6.06
N VAL A 39 -27.73 18.12 -5.84
CA VAL A 39 -28.02 19.41 -5.22
C VAL A 39 -27.64 20.50 -6.21
N VAL A 40 -28.49 21.50 -6.36
CA VAL A 40 -28.24 22.68 -7.18
C VAL A 40 -28.20 23.89 -6.27
N ALA A 41 -27.03 24.52 -6.19
CA ALA A 41 -26.82 25.76 -5.45
C ALA A 41 -26.56 26.92 -6.43
N ILE A 42 -26.81 28.13 -5.97
CA ILE A 42 -26.41 29.37 -6.62
C ILE A 42 -25.70 30.19 -5.54
N ASP A 43 -24.43 30.47 -5.77
CA ASP A 43 -23.59 31.22 -4.83
C ASP A 43 -23.30 32.62 -5.38
N ARG A 44 -23.05 33.58 -4.49
CA ARG A 44 -22.63 34.94 -4.86
C ARG A 44 -21.17 35.12 -4.47
N GLY A 45 -20.26 34.85 -5.40
CA GLY A 45 -18.84 34.78 -5.09
C GLY A 45 -18.55 33.54 -4.23
N ASP A 46 -17.96 33.73 -3.06
CA ASP A 46 -17.67 32.64 -2.11
C ASP A 46 -18.77 32.45 -1.04
N GLU A 47 -19.86 33.22 -1.11
CA GLU A 47 -20.93 33.16 -0.12
C GLU A 47 -22.14 32.31 -0.58
N PRO A 48 -22.66 31.42 0.29
CA PRO A 48 -23.85 30.65 0.00
C PRO A 48 -25.06 31.56 -0.14
N TYR A 49 -25.80 31.44 -1.25
CA TYR A 49 -26.94 32.33 -1.52
C TYR A 49 -28.28 31.58 -1.64
N LEU A 50 -28.43 30.65 -2.59
CA LEU A 50 -29.67 29.91 -2.82
C LEU A 50 -29.43 28.42 -3.06
N ILE A 51 -30.36 27.58 -2.61
CA ILE A 51 -30.51 26.20 -3.08
C ILE A 51 -31.77 26.11 -3.92
N VAL A 52 -31.66 25.58 -5.13
CA VAL A 52 -32.80 25.35 -6.03
C VAL A 52 -33.45 24.01 -5.69
N GLN A 53 -34.78 24.03 -5.49
CA GLN A 53 -35.58 22.84 -5.18
C GLN A 53 -36.49 22.42 -6.32
N THR A 54 -37.17 23.39 -6.95
CA THR A 54 -38.14 23.13 -8.00
C THR A 54 -37.98 24.10 -9.16
N LEU A 55 -38.47 23.68 -10.34
CA LEU A 55 -38.53 24.52 -11.54
C LEU A 55 -39.92 24.39 -12.17
N GLU A 56 -40.72 25.44 -12.06
CA GLU A 56 -42.10 25.48 -12.56
C GLU A 56 -42.32 26.72 -13.42
N ASN A 57 -42.84 26.54 -14.63
CA ASN A 57 -43.18 27.65 -15.55
C ASN A 57 -42.04 28.68 -15.77
N GLY A 58 -40.79 28.25 -15.70
CA GLY A 58 -39.61 29.13 -15.85
C GLY A 58 -39.18 29.86 -14.58
N ASN A 59 -39.84 29.61 -13.45
CA ASN A 59 -39.47 30.10 -12.14
C ASN A 59 -38.80 29.00 -11.30
N LEU A 60 -37.72 29.36 -10.65
CA LEU A 60 -36.97 28.53 -9.70
C LEU A 60 -37.55 28.72 -8.31
N GLY A 61 -38.08 27.66 -7.72
CA GLY A 61 -38.35 27.59 -6.29
C GLY A 61 -37.04 27.35 -5.57
N CYS A 62 -36.63 28.31 -4.75
CA CYS A 62 -35.35 28.30 -4.05
C CYS A 62 -35.54 28.46 -2.54
N ILE A 63 -34.59 27.94 -1.76
CA ILE A 63 -34.42 28.30 -0.37
C ILE A 63 -33.19 29.19 -0.24
N GLN A 64 -33.36 30.37 0.34
CA GLN A 64 -32.30 31.33 0.59
C GLN A 64 -31.62 31.09 1.93
N TRP A 65 -30.31 31.34 1.94
CA TRP A 65 -29.48 31.39 3.14
C TRP A 65 -29.87 32.56 4.05
N ASP A 66 -30.17 32.28 5.32
CA ASP A 66 -30.53 33.28 6.33
C ASP A 66 -29.34 33.77 7.17
N GLY A 67 -28.12 33.28 6.89
CA GLY A 67 -26.91 33.51 7.68
C GLY A 67 -26.46 32.30 8.49
N GLN A 68 -27.37 31.37 8.80
CA GLN A 68 -27.08 30.13 9.54
C GLN A 68 -27.55 28.87 8.82
N ARG A 69 -28.67 28.93 8.10
CA ARG A 69 -29.27 27.81 7.38
C ARG A 69 -30.07 28.28 6.17
N TYR A 70 -30.38 27.34 5.29
CA TYR A 70 -31.34 27.56 4.22
C TYR A 70 -32.76 27.40 4.79
N SER A 71 -33.49 28.51 4.98
CA SER A 71 -34.84 28.50 5.56
C SER A 71 -35.86 29.37 4.81
N ILE A 72 -35.42 30.36 4.05
CA ILE A 72 -36.32 31.36 3.46
C ILE A 72 -36.71 30.93 2.04
N GLU A 73 -37.93 30.43 1.86
CA GLU A 73 -38.46 30.07 0.54
C GLU A 73 -38.70 31.31 -0.32
N LYS A 74 -38.15 31.32 -1.53
CA LYS A 74 -38.31 32.38 -2.53
C LYS A 74 -38.38 31.82 -3.93
N SER A 75 -39.16 32.46 -4.78
CA SER A 75 -39.24 32.15 -6.20
C SER A 75 -38.53 33.23 -7.01
N PHE A 76 -37.67 32.81 -7.94
CA PHE A 76 -36.96 33.71 -8.85
C PHE A 76 -37.13 33.26 -10.30
N PRO A 77 -37.27 34.18 -11.27
CA PRO A 77 -37.31 33.78 -12.68
C PRO A 77 -35.95 33.24 -13.12
N LEU A 78 -35.91 32.14 -13.86
CA LEU A 78 -34.66 31.54 -14.36
C LEU A 78 -33.80 32.54 -15.16
N SER A 79 -34.44 33.51 -15.82
CA SER A 79 -33.78 34.55 -16.60
C SER A 79 -32.90 35.51 -15.77
N SER A 80 -33.09 35.59 -14.45
CA SER A 80 -32.30 36.47 -13.57
C SER A 80 -30.88 35.95 -13.31
N PHE A 81 -30.60 34.69 -13.62
CA PHE A 81 -29.30 34.06 -13.39
C PHE A 81 -28.55 33.80 -14.71
N LYS A 82 -27.23 33.69 -14.63
CA LYS A 82 -26.37 33.21 -15.72
C LYS A 82 -26.11 31.72 -15.53
N ALA A 83 -25.78 31.03 -16.63
CA ALA A 83 -25.45 29.60 -16.59
C ALA A 83 -24.25 29.26 -15.69
N SER A 84 -23.33 30.23 -15.52
CA SER A 84 -22.14 30.14 -14.67
C SER A 84 -22.44 30.27 -13.18
N ASP A 85 -23.60 30.82 -12.80
CA ASP A 85 -23.91 31.11 -11.41
C ASP A 85 -24.38 29.85 -10.66
N PHE A 86 -24.72 28.79 -11.39
CA PHE A 86 -25.17 27.52 -10.84
C PHE A 86 -23.99 26.65 -10.45
N GLN A 87 -24.04 26.09 -9.25
CA GLN A 87 -23.18 24.99 -8.83
C GLN A 87 -24.03 23.73 -8.72
N ILE A 88 -23.66 22.69 -9.49
CA ILE A 88 -24.32 21.39 -9.38
C ILE A 88 -23.39 20.45 -8.63
N THR A 89 -23.88 19.87 -7.55
CA THR A 89 -23.18 18.83 -6.80
C THR A 89 -23.90 17.52 -6.99
N HIS A 90 -23.21 16.53 -7.57
CA HIS A 90 -23.68 15.17 -7.67
C HIS A 90 -23.05 14.31 -6.58
N TYR A 91 -23.88 13.82 -5.67
CA TYR A 91 -23.49 12.81 -4.72
C TYR A 91 -23.66 11.44 -5.37
N TYR A 92 -22.55 10.78 -5.67
CA TYR A 92 -22.50 9.49 -6.35
C TYR A 92 -21.70 8.48 -5.53
N GLY A 93 -22.42 7.58 -4.88
CA GLY A 93 -21.88 6.72 -3.83
C GLY A 93 -21.17 7.54 -2.75
N LEU A 94 -19.95 7.11 -2.41
CA LEU A 94 -19.09 7.79 -1.43
C LEU A 94 -18.31 8.99 -2.00
N ALA A 95 -18.45 9.26 -3.30
CA ALA A 95 -17.80 10.38 -3.96
C ALA A 95 -18.75 11.59 -4.08
N GLU A 96 -18.16 12.77 -4.25
CA GLU A 96 -18.84 14.02 -4.55
C GLU A 96 -18.21 14.60 -5.80
N VAL A 97 -19.06 15.01 -6.76
CA VAL A 97 -18.61 15.68 -7.98
C VAL A 97 -19.27 17.05 -8.04
N ARG A 98 -18.46 18.10 -8.12
CA ARG A 98 -18.91 19.49 -8.22
C ARG A 98 -18.70 20.00 -9.63
N TYR A 99 -19.68 20.71 -10.14
CA TYR A 99 -19.67 21.32 -11.47
C TYR A 99 -19.88 22.82 -11.34
N GLY A 100 -18.96 23.60 -11.92
CA GLY A 100 -18.97 25.06 -11.91
C GLY A 100 -19.77 25.59 -13.09
N GLY A 101 -21.09 25.54 -13.01
CA GLY A 101 -22.00 26.01 -14.05
C GLY A 101 -22.75 24.90 -14.77
N LEU A 102 -23.84 25.30 -15.44
CA LEU A 102 -24.68 24.39 -16.21
C LEU A 102 -23.99 23.82 -17.45
N THR A 103 -23.09 24.60 -18.06
CA THR A 103 -22.34 24.16 -19.25
C THR A 103 -21.27 23.15 -18.91
N ASP A 104 -20.58 23.35 -17.79
CA ASP A 104 -19.57 22.43 -17.26
C ASP A 104 -20.21 21.08 -16.91
N PHE A 105 -21.34 21.12 -16.18
CA PHE A 105 -22.16 19.94 -15.93
C PHE A 105 -22.56 19.22 -17.22
N MET A 106 -23.05 19.93 -18.24
CA MET A 106 -23.49 19.31 -19.49
C MET A 106 -22.34 18.56 -20.18
N VAL A 107 -21.16 19.19 -20.30
CA VAL A 107 -20.00 18.59 -20.98
C VAL A 107 -19.49 17.38 -20.18
N ASP A 108 -19.20 17.57 -18.90
CA ASP A 108 -18.53 16.55 -18.09
C ASP A 108 -19.45 15.38 -17.73
N TYR A 109 -20.75 15.63 -17.56
CA TYR A 109 -21.73 14.57 -17.33
C TYR A 109 -21.87 13.67 -18.57
N HIS A 110 -21.86 14.25 -19.77
CA HIS A 110 -21.93 13.48 -21.02
C HIS A 110 -20.62 12.76 -21.34
N LEU A 111 -19.47 13.38 -21.06
CA LEU A 111 -18.17 12.73 -21.22
C LEU A 111 -17.98 11.57 -20.23
N GLY A 112 -18.66 11.62 -19.08
CA GLY A 112 -18.57 10.61 -18.03
C GLY A 112 -17.21 10.59 -17.32
N TRP A 113 -16.33 11.56 -17.59
CA TRP A 113 -14.95 11.58 -17.12
C TRP A 113 -14.81 11.57 -15.59
N PRO A 114 -15.59 12.35 -14.82
CA PRO A 114 -15.53 12.30 -13.36
C PRO A 114 -15.88 10.90 -12.81
N TYR A 115 -16.87 10.23 -13.41
CA TYR A 115 -17.27 8.88 -13.00
C TYR A 115 -16.24 7.83 -13.37
N LEU A 116 -15.65 7.93 -14.57
CA LEU A 116 -14.56 7.05 -14.99
C LEU A 116 -13.38 7.15 -14.03
N LYS A 117 -13.01 8.37 -13.60
CA LYS A 117 -11.96 8.61 -12.61
C LYS A 117 -12.30 7.98 -11.25
N ILE A 118 -13.53 8.16 -10.77
CA ILE A 118 -14.00 7.55 -9.51
C ILE A 118 -13.88 6.02 -9.59
N HIS A 119 -14.41 5.42 -10.65
CA HIS A 119 -14.37 3.97 -10.85
C HIS A 119 -12.93 3.46 -11.02
N ALA A 120 -12.06 4.18 -11.74
CA ALA A 120 -10.67 3.81 -11.91
C ALA A 120 -9.93 3.79 -10.56
N ILE A 121 -10.06 4.85 -9.74
CA ILE A 121 -9.43 4.92 -8.42
C ILE A 121 -9.92 3.77 -7.52
N GLN A 122 -11.23 3.53 -7.50
CA GLN A 122 -11.81 2.42 -6.72
C GLN A 122 -11.32 1.05 -7.22
N HIS A 123 -11.23 0.87 -8.54
CA HIS A 123 -10.70 -0.36 -9.13
C HIS A 123 -9.23 -0.58 -8.80
N PHE A 124 -8.38 0.43 -8.93
CA PHE A 124 -6.98 0.33 -8.56
C PHE A 124 -6.81 0.05 -7.06
N ALA A 125 -7.56 0.70 -6.19
CA ALA A 125 -7.51 0.43 -4.76
C ALA A 125 -7.93 -1.02 -4.42
N ARG A 126 -8.99 -1.53 -5.05
CA ARG A 126 -9.43 -2.93 -4.90
C ARG A 126 -8.41 -3.91 -5.45
N PHE A 127 -7.83 -3.61 -6.61
CA PHE A 127 -6.81 -4.42 -7.25
C PHE A 127 -5.54 -4.49 -6.40
N ASP A 128 -5.08 -3.36 -5.88
CA ASP A 128 -3.96 -3.27 -4.97
C ASP A 128 -4.18 -4.08 -3.69
N GLN A 129 -5.36 -3.97 -3.08
CA GLN A 129 -5.72 -4.76 -1.90
C GLN A 129 -5.78 -6.25 -2.23
N TYR A 130 -6.34 -6.61 -3.39
CA TYR A 130 -6.39 -8.00 -3.85
C TYR A 130 -4.99 -8.58 -4.08
N LEU A 131 -4.12 -7.83 -4.75
CA LEU A 131 -2.73 -8.22 -4.95
C LEU A 131 -1.99 -8.34 -3.62
N PHE A 132 -2.25 -7.43 -2.68
CA PHE A 132 -1.68 -7.50 -1.34
C PHE A 132 -2.17 -8.73 -0.57
N ASN A 133 -3.47 -9.03 -0.61
CA ASN A 133 -4.07 -10.19 0.05
C ASN A 133 -3.61 -11.55 -0.51
N LYS A 134 -3.14 -11.58 -1.76
CA LYS A 134 -2.52 -12.76 -2.35
C LYS A 134 -1.05 -12.94 -1.98
N LYS A 135 -0.39 -11.88 -1.54
CA LYS A 135 0.99 -11.97 -1.09
C LYS A 135 0.98 -12.55 0.32
N LYS A 136 1.66 -13.68 0.50
CA LYS A 136 1.89 -14.22 1.83
C LYS A 136 2.61 -13.17 2.67
N LEU A 137 2.05 -12.84 3.83
CA LEU A 137 2.74 -11.97 4.78
C LEU A 137 3.79 -12.82 5.48
N VAL A 138 4.99 -12.86 4.89
CA VAL A 138 6.11 -13.57 5.49
C VAL A 138 6.49 -12.81 6.76
N ALA A 139 6.16 -13.42 7.91
CA ALA A 139 6.65 -12.96 9.19
C ALA A 139 8.18 -12.90 9.14
N LYS A 140 8.75 -11.74 9.42
CA LYS A 140 10.21 -11.62 9.54
C LYS A 140 10.69 -12.51 10.68
N ALA A 141 11.85 -13.14 10.51
CA ALA A 141 12.45 -13.91 11.59
C ALA A 141 12.75 -12.99 12.78
N ARG A 142 12.79 -13.54 14.00
CA ARG A 142 13.12 -12.82 15.24
C ARG A 142 14.38 -11.93 15.09
N ASN A 143 15.42 -12.46 14.44
CA ASN A 143 16.69 -11.76 14.27
C ASN A 143 16.62 -10.65 13.21
N ASP A 144 15.81 -10.81 12.17
CA ASP A 144 15.54 -9.74 11.21
C ASP A 144 14.78 -8.58 11.86
N LEU A 145 13.82 -8.90 12.74
CA LEU A 145 13.11 -7.90 13.54
C LEU A 145 14.09 -7.14 14.45
N LEU A 146 14.94 -7.86 15.17
CA LEU A 146 15.98 -7.26 16.01
C LEU A 146 16.89 -6.32 15.21
N LYS A 147 17.33 -6.74 14.03
CA LYS A 147 18.15 -5.91 13.12
C LYS A 147 17.45 -4.61 12.73
N ILE A 148 16.16 -4.66 12.42
CA ILE A 148 15.37 -3.46 12.08
C ILE A 148 15.27 -2.52 13.27
N LEU A 149 14.92 -3.05 14.44
CA LEU A 149 14.77 -2.27 15.67
C LEU A 149 16.08 -1.58 16.07
N VAL A 150 17.21 -2.29 16.00
CA VAL A 150 18.53 -1.72 16.28
C VAL A 150 18.88 -0.61 15.28
N ASN A 151 18.63 -0.84 13.98
CA ASN A 151 18.88 0.18 12.95
C ASN A 151 18.03 1.44 13.14
N GLU A 152 16.75 1.30 13.48
CA GLU A 152 15.88 2.45 13.81
C GLU A 152 16.35 3.17 15.08
N ALA A 153 16.81 2.44 16.09
CA ALA A 153 17.37 3.01 17.31
C ALA A 153 18.65 3.82 17.04
N LEU A 154 19.53 3.33 16.15
CA LEU A 154 20.72 4.08 15.69
C LEU A 154 20.36 5.36 14.93
N GLN A 155 19.18 5.41 14.32
CA GLN A 155 18.63 6.61 13.65
C GLN A 155 17.87 7.53 14.62
N GLY A 156 17.85 7.23 15.92
CA GLY A 156 17.23 8.04 16.96
C GLY A 156 15.80 7.65 17.34
N ARG A 157 15.23 6.61 16.72
CA ARG A 157 13.90 6.08 17.08
C ARG A 157 14.05 4.83 17.94
N THR A 158 14.01 5.01 19.25
CA THR A 158 14.24 3.92 20.23
C THR A 158 12.97 3.28 20.76
N GLU A 159 11.82 3.92 20.58
CA GLU A 159 10.52 3.45 21.06
C GLU A 159 9.62 2.99 19.91
N HIS A 160 9.00 1.82 20.07
CA HIS A 160 8.13 1.25 19.07
C HIS A 160 6.86 0.67 19.67
N GLU A 161 5.72 0.98 19.05
CA GLU A 161 4.44 0.36 19.36
C GLU A 161 4.19 -0.82 18.39
N PRO A 162 3.61 -1.95 18.83
CA PRO A 162 3.38 -3.11 17.96
C PRO A 162 2.59 -2.81 16.69
N LEU A 163 1.55 -1.97 16.77
CA LEU A 163 0.72 -1.60 15.62
C LEU A 163 1.48 -0.72 14.62
N ASP A 164 2.33 0.19 15.12
CA ASP A 164 3.20 1.00 14.29
C ASP A 164 4.25 0.13 13.59
N LEU A 165 4.81 -0.87 14.29
CA LEU A 165 5.74 -1.83 13.71
C LEU A 165 5.06 -2.67 12.63
N MET A 166 3.86 -3.18 12.87
CA MET A 166 3.08 -3.90 11.85
C MET A 166 2.86 -3.04 10.60
N THR A 167 2.50 -1.77 10.81
CA THR A 167 2.26 -0.81 9.72
C THR A 167 3.54 -0.44 8.99
N ALA A 168 4.66 -0.30 9.69
CA ALA A 168 5.97 -0.05 9.08
C ALA A 168 6.49 -1.25 8.28
N LEU A 169 6.26 -2.48 8.77
CA LEU A 169 6.72 -3.72 8.13
C LEU A 169 5.85 -4.13 6.94
N TYR A 170 4.52 -3.96 7.05
CA TYR A 170 3.56 -4.54 6.12
C TYR A 170 2.58 -3.54 5.50
N SER A 171 2.69 -2.23 5.78
CA SER A 171 1.72 -1.16 5.44
C SER A 171 0.37 -1.33 6.15
N ILE A 172 -0.43 -0.26 6.25
CA ILE A 172 -1.74 -0.28 6.91
C ILE A 172 -2.72 -1.36 6.36
N ARG A 173 -2.45 -1.86 5.15
CA ARG A 173 -3.22 -2.92 4.49
C ARG A 173 -3.18 -4.27 5.22
N TRP A 174 -2.24 -4.48 6.16
CA TRP A 174 -2.20 -5.69 6.99
C TRP A 174 -3.47 -5.87 7.83
N TYR A 175 -4.14 -4.78 8.21
CA TYR A 175 -5.34 -4.81 9.05
C TYR A 175 -6.52 -5.55 8.38
N SER A 176 -6.63 -5.45 7.05
CA SER A 176 -7.67 -6.12 6.26
C SER A 176 -7.17 -7.40 5.56
N HIS A 177 -5.94 -7.82 5.86
CA HIS A 177 -5.34 -9.01 5.27
C HIS A 177 -5.86 -10.29 5.97
N PRO A 178 -6.15 -11.38 5.24
CA PRO A 178 -6.61 -12.64 5.84
C PRO A 178 -5.69 -13.20 6.93
N GLU A 179 -4.37 -13.14 6.69
CA GLU A 179 -3.33 -13.58 7.64
C GLU A 179 -2.90 -12.47 8.63
N GLY A 180 -3.50 -11.27 8.58
CA GLY A 180 -3.04 -10.10 9.34
C GLY A 180 -2.97 -10.34 10.86
N GLN A 181 -3.99 -11.01 11.40
CA GLN A 181 -4.06 -11.35 12.82
C GLN A 181 -3.00 -12.37 13.25
N GLU A 182 -2.74 -13.40 12.42
CA GLU A 182 -1.70 -14.40 12.72
C GLU A 182 -0.31 -13.75 12.74
N VAL A 183 -0.03 -12.87 11.78
CA VAL A 183 1.26 -12.16 11.70
C VAL A 183 1.43 -11.20 12.85
N GLN A 184 0.36 -10.50 13.27
CA GLN A 184 0.40 -9.66 14.46
C GLN A 184 0.76 -10.46 15.71
N GLN A 185 0.09 -11.60 15.94
CA GLN A 185 0.37 -12.47 17.09
C GLN A 185 1.81 -12.98 17.09
N ARG A 186 2.33 -13.35 15.90
CA ARG A 186 3.73 -13.79 15.77
C ARG A 186 4.72 -12.65 16.04
N LEU A 187 4.43 -11.43 15.59
CA LEU A 187 5.25 -10.26 15.92
C LEU A 187 5.27 -10.00 17.42
N GLU A 188 4.10 -10.03 18.08
CA GLU A 188 3.99 -9.85 19.52
C GLU A 188 4.79 -10.91 20.29
N PHE A 189 4.75 -12.16 19.82
CA PHE A 189 5.56 -13.23 20.39
C PHE A 189 7.07 -12.97 20.26
N TYR A 190 7.54 -12.46 19.11
CA TYR A 190 8.94 -12.07 18.95
C TYR A 190 9.34 -10.89 19.83
N LEU A 191 8.50 -9.87 19.94
CA LEU A 191 8.73 -8.73 20.82
C LEU A 191 8.79 -9.16 22.30
N GLN A 192 7.92 -10.09 22.70
CA GLN A 192 7.95 -10.68 24.03
C GLN A 192 9.26 -11.46 24.25
N SER A 193 9.63 -12.34 23.32
CA SER A 193 10.89 -13.09 23.40
C SER A 193 12.10 -12.16 23.53
N LEU A 194 12.19 -11.10 22.74
CA LEU A 194 13.25 -10.10 22.84
C LEU A 194 13.22 -9.29 24.15
N THR A 195 12.06 -9.19 24.80
CA THR A 195 11.96 -8.57 26.12
C THR A 195 12.48 -9.52 27.20
N GLU A 196 12.17 -10.81 27.09
CA GLU A 196 12.62 -11.86 28.03
C GLU A 196 14.14 -12.05 28.00
N THR A 197 14.77 -11.92 26.82
CA THR A 197 16.23 -12.00 26.66
C THR A 197 16.96 -10.67 26.88
N GLY A 198 16.23 -9.58 27.15
CA GLY A 198 16.75 -8.29 27.58
C GLY A 198 17.15 -7.31 26.47
N GLU A 199 17.04 -7.69 25.20
CA GLU A 199 17.28 -6.81 24.05
C GLU A 199 16.25 -5.68 23.99
N LEU A 200 15.03 -5.93 24.45
CA LEU A 200 13.97 -4.93 24.58
C LEU A 200 13.54 -4.74 26.03
N ARG A 201 13.04 -3.55 26.34
CA ARG A 201 12.35 -3.25 27.58
C ARG A 201 10.94 -2.78 27.28
N LYS A 202 9.94 -3.38 27.93
CA LYS A 202 8.54 -2.95 27.81
C LYS A 202 8.25 -1.78 28.75
N ALA A 203 7.71 -0.69 28.21
CA ALA A 203 7.25 0.48 28.94
C ALA A 203 5.80 0.81 28.53
N GLY A 204 4.84 0.32 29.32
CA GLY A 204 3.42 0.38 28.96
C GLY A 204 3.12 -0.44 27.69
N HIS A 205 2.64 0.24 26.64
CA HIS A 205 2.36 -0.36 25.32
C HIS A 205 3.55 -0.29 24.35
N LYS A 206 4.66 0.33 24.75
CA LYS A 206 5.84 0.53 23.91
C LYS A 206 6.95 -0.44 24.25
N TYR A 207 7.75 -0.76 23.24
CA TYR A 207 9.00 -1.51 23.35
C TYR A 207 10.17 -0.56 23.11
N ILE A 208 11.13 -0.56 24.03
CA ILE A 208 12.30 0.30 24.01
C ILE A 208 13.54 -0.56 23.78
N VAL A 209 14.31 -0.22 22.75
CA VAL A 209 15.55 -0.93 22.42
C VAL A 209 16.62 -0.67 23.48
N THR A 210 17.29 -1.72 23.97
CA THR A 210 18.36 -1.62 24.98
C THR A 210 19.74 -1.84 24.37
N GLY A 211 20.81 -1.57 25.14
CA GLY A 211 22.17 -1.88 24.70
C GLY A 211 22.44 -3.38 24.49
N HIS A 212 21.66 -4.26 25.12
CA HIS A 212 21.76 -5.71 24.89
C HIS A 212 21.33 -6.09 23.45
N ALA A 213 20.45 -5.31 22.83
CA ALA A 213 20.04 -5.54 21.44
C ALA A 213 21.22 -5.42 20.46
N LEU A 214 22.07 -4.42 20.65
CA LEU A 214 23.23 -4.21 19.79
C LEU A 214 24.22 -5.37 19.90
N ARG A 215 24.53 -5.78 21.15
CA ARG A 215 25.39 -6.93 21.39
C ARG A 215 24.82 -8.23 20.80
N ALA A 216 23.53 -8.47 21.00
CA ALA A 216 22.86 -9.66 20.46
C ALA A 216 22.87 -9.68 18.93
N LEU A 217 22.73 -8.52 18.28
CA LEU A 217 22.83 -8.39 16.84
C LEU A 217 24.25 -8.69 16.34
N GLU A 218 25.27 -8.11 16.98
CA GLU A 218 26.68 -8.36 16.62
C GLU A 218 27.05 -9.85 16.77
N GLU A 219 26.62 -10.48 17.88
CA GLU A 219 26.85 -11.91 18.12
C GLU A 219 26.16 -12.78 17.06
N TYR A 220 24.92 -12.43 16.69
CA TYR A 220 24.19 -13.13 15.63
C TYR A 220 24.90 -12.99 14.27
N GLU A 221 25.32 -11.79 13.88
CA GLU A 221 26.03 -11.55 12.62
C GLU A 221 27.38 -12.27 12.58
N GLU A 222 28.09 -12.34 13.70
CA GLU A 222 29.33 -13.10 13.81
C GLU A 222 29.08 -14.61 13.68
N GLN A 223 28.04 -15.15 14.33
CA GLN A 223 27.65 -16.55 14.22
C GLN A 223 27.23 -16.91 12.79
N GLU A 224 26.47 -16.06 12.10
CA GLU A 224 26.09 -16.25 10.71
C GLU A 224 27.31 -16.26 9.78
N ARG A 225 28.26 -15.33 9.99
CA ARG A 225 29.52 -15.30 9.26
C ARG A 225 30.32 -16.59 9.48
N LYS A 226 30.51 -17.02 10.73
CA LYS A 226 31.20 -18.28 11.06
C LYS A 226 30.51 -19.49 10.42
N HIS A 227 29.18 -19.55 10.46
CA HIS A 227 28.43 -20.64 9.86
C HIS A 227 28.64 -20.69 8.34
N THR A 228 28.53 -19.56 7.65
CA THR A 228 28.71 -19.51 6.20
C THR A 228 30.15 -19.83 5.77
N GLU A 229 31.15 -19.38 6.53
CA GLU A 229 32.55 -19.74 6.33
C GLU A 229 32.79 -21.25 6.56
N ASN A 230 32.22 -21.81 7.63
CA ASN A 230 32.30 -23.25 7.94
C ASN A 230 31.65 -24.11 6.84
N VAL A 231 30.49 -23.71 6.31
CA VAL A 231 29.81 -24.43 5.21
C VAL A 231 30.65 -24.39 3.94
N LYS A 232 31.24 -23.24 3.61
CA LYS A 232 32.16 -23.12 2.47
C LYS A 232 33.39 -24.01 2.66
N MET A 233 33.97 -24.03 3.86
CA MET A 233 35.13 -24.88 4.17
C MET A 233 34.77 -26.36 4.08
N GLN A 234 33.66 -26.78 4.70
CA GLN A 234 33.18 -28.17 4.65
C GLN A 234 32.94 -28.63 3.22
N ARG A 235 32.37 -27.76 2.36
CA ARG A 235 32.17 -28.06 0.94
C ARG A 235 33.50 -28.26 0.19
N ARG A 236 34.52 -27.46 0.49
CA ARG A 236 35.87 -27.63 -0.09
C ARG A 236 36.51 -28.93 0.39
N THR A 237 36.44 -29.23 1.68
CA THR A 237 36.97 -30.48 2.25
C THR A 237 36.27 -31.70 1.67
N PHE A 238 34.95 -31.64 1.47
CA PHE A 238 34.21 -32.72 0.81
C PHE A 238 34.74 -33.00 -0.60
N TRP A 239 34.93 -31.98 -1.44
CA TRP A 239 35.49 -32.16 -2.77
C TRP A 239 36.92 -32.68 -2.75
N LEU A 240 37.74 -32.22 -1.80
CA LEU A 240 39.11 -32.70 -1.64
C LEU A 240 39.12 -34.18 -1.23
N ALA A 241 38.24 -34.60 -0.33
CA ALA A 241 38.09 -36.00 0.06
C ALA A 241 37.64 -36.88 -1.11
N VAL A 242 36.72 -36.39 -1.96
CA VAL A 242 36.32 -37.10 -3.20
C VAL A 242 37.51 -37.30 -4.15
N VAL A 243 38.36 -36.29 -4.34
CA VAL A 243 39.57 -36.40 -5.17
C VAL A 243 40.55 -37.42 -4.59
N VAL A 244 40.80 -37.37 -3.27
CA VAL A 244 41.68 -38.34 -2.60
C VAL A 244 41.12 -39.76 -2.68
N ALA A 245 39.81 -39.94 -2.49
CA ALA A 245 39.15 -41.23 -2.66
C ALA A 245 39.30 -41.77 -4.09
N ALA A 246 39.15 -40.92 -5.12
CA ALA A 246 39.38 -41.32 -6.50
C ALA A 246 40.84 -41.73 -6.75
N LEU A 247 41.82 -40.96 -6.27
CA LEU A 247 43.23 -41.28 -6.40
C LEU A 247 43.63 -42.57 -5.68
N THR A 248 43.08 -42.82 -4.49
CA THR A 248 43.35 -44.06 -3.72
C THR A 248 42.75 -45.30 -4.41
N VAL A 249 41.56 -45.20 -5.02
CA VAL A 249 40.99 -46.28 -5.84
C VAL A 249 41.86 -46.60 -7.06
N VAL A 250 42.41 -45.56 -7.71
CA VAL A 250 43.36 -45.72 -8.83
C VAL A 250 44.66 -46.38 -8.35
N GLN A 251 45.26 -45.90 -7.25
CA GLN A 251 46.50 -46.45 -6.69
C GLN A 251 46.34 -47.89 -6.18
N ALA A 252 45.17 -48.23 -5.62
CA ALA A 252 44.85 -49.59 -5.17
C ALA A 252 44.65 -50.60 -6.31
N GLY A 253 44.75 -50.16 -7.57
CA GLY A 253 44.62 -51.03 -8.74
C GLY A 253 43.18 -51.53 -9.01
N LEU A 254 42.19 -50.96 -8.30
CA LEU A 254 40.77 -51.26 -8.49
C LEU A 254 40.25 -50.73 -9.85
N ILE A 255 40.91 -49.71 -10.40
CA ILE A 255 40.66 -49.16 -11.75
C ILE A 255 42.00 -49.03 -12.48
N LYS A 256 42.20 -49.79 -13.56
CA LYS A 256 43.37 -49.63 -14.45
C LYS A 256 43.14 -48.43 -15.37
N LEU A 257 43.78 -47.30 -15.08
CA LEU A 257 43.88 -46.20 -16.03
C LEU A 257 44.90 -46.57 -17.13
N PRO A 258 44.63 -46.31 -18.42
CA PRO A 258 45.65 -46.43 -19.45
C PRO A 258 46.81 -45.47 -19.14
N ALA A 259 48.03 -45.99 -19.14
CA ALA A 259 49.24 -45.25 -18.82
C ALA A 259 49.47 -44.12 -19.84
N ILE A 260 49.14 -42.89 -19.47
CA ILE A 260 49.40 -41.69 -20.31
C ILE A 260 50.43 -40.75 -19.64
N LEU A 261 50.77 -40.96 -18.36
CA LEU A 261 51.76 -40.14 -17.64
C LEU A 261 52.74 -41.01 -16.88
N ASP A 262 53.90 -41.25 -17.50
CA ASP A 262 55.04 -41.94 -16.93
C ASP A 262 56.04 -40.90 -16.38
N PHE A 263 56.07 -40.74 -15.05
CA PHE A 263 56.97 -39.79 -14.37
C PHE A 263 58.29 -40.41 -13.91
N THR A 264 58.64 -41.61 -14.38
CA THR A 264 59.98 -42.17 -14.19
C THR A 264 60.98 -41.52 -15.16
N GLN A 265 61.36 -40.27 -14.90
CA GLN A 265 62.61 -39.76 -15.46
C GLN A 265 63.78 -40.41 -14.73
N ASN A 266 64.39 -41.34 -15.45
CA ASN A 266 65.62 -42.08 -15.18
C ASN A 266 66.65 -41.30 -14.35
N VAL A 267 67.02 -41.86 -13.20
CA VAL A 267 68.31 -41.57 -12.55
C VAL A 267 69.37 -42.39 -13.30
N PRO A 268 70.35 -41.79 -14.00
CA PRO A 268 71.39 -42.56 -14.66
C PRO A 268 72.43 -42.99 -13.62
N ASN A 269 72.37 -44.25 -13.20
CA ASN A 269 73.45 -44.88 -12.45
C ASN A 269 74.61 -45.23 -13.39
N ALA A 270 75.78 -44.73 -13.04
CA ALA A 270 77.06 -45.07 -13.63
C ALA A 270 77.39 -46.56 -13.46
N THR A 271 77.92 -47.21 -14.51
CA THR A 271 79.00 -48.21 -14.38
C THR A 271 79.66 -48.49 -15.73
N LYS A 272 80.97 -48.16 -15.77
CA LYS A 272 82.10 -48.98 -16.23
C LYS A 272 81.93 -49.83 -17.50
N SER A 273 82.72 -49.52 -18.53
CA SER A 273 83.24 -50.50 -19.48
C SER A 273 84.74 -50.30 -19.65
N SER A 274 85.50 -51.34 -19.32
CA SER A 274 86.91 -51.53 -19.62
C SER A 274 87.07 -52.10 -21.04
N ALA A 275 87.87 -51.43 -21.87
CA ALA A 275 88.77 -52.00 -22.87
C ALA A 275 89.69 -50.88 -23.38
#